data_AF-A0A409X125-F1
#
_entry.id   AF-A0A409X125-F1
#
_cell.length_a   1.000
_cell.length_b   1.000
_cell.length_c   1.000
_cell.angle_alpha   90.00
_cell.angle_beta   90.00
_cell.angle_gamma   90.00
#
_symmetry.space_group_name_H-M   'P 1'
#
loop_
_entity.id
_entity.type
_entity.pdbx_description
1 polymer ?
#
loop_
_entity_poly.entity_id
_entity_poly.type
_entity_poly.pdbx_seq_one_letter_code
_entity_poly.pdbx_strand_id
1 'polypeptide(L)'
;MWDTICRLEAMKCADAHFSQLQDVFWKDKIEGGARIVKFHNTHASALDILNEIPTSAGIYDDSFRLHVSMISGLLFGELVDRIQGTQIELSSIFDNRIRLLTNPCSDLEVTIVLCLNDARKRHAKFVDQLVEFGTVPPDFDINPQTIAFQALFDITILSQNYIHAINAALSQLTPHTSANRERRSELKELLKAAQTDFNEDYDSLRKIGPPPPGCDPFISSIVPSSAGILLRTEIAIWSIFM
;
A
#
# COMPACT_ATOMS: atom_id res chain seq x y z
N MET A 1 12.64 0.19 19.16
CA MET A 1 12.90 -1.15 18.61
C MET A 1 14.40 -1.38 18.74
N TRP A 2 14.83 -2.54 19.23
CA TRP A 2 16.24 -2.74 19.63
C TRP A 2 17.20 -2.70 18.43
N ASP A 3 16.70 -3.11 17.27
CA ASP A 3 17.40 -3.18 15.98
C ASP A 3 17.58 -1.83 15.29
N THR A 4 16.85 -0.78 15.69
CA THR A 4 16.98 0.55 15.07
C THR A 4 18.08 1.41 15.70
N ILE A 5 18.82 0.89 16.70
CA ILE A 5 19.85 1.64 17.43
C ILE A 5 21.19 1.51 16.69
N CYS A 6 21.48 2.46 15.79
CA CYS A 6 22.63 2.36 14.89
C CYS A 6 23.99 2.76 15.51
N ARG A 7 24.01 3.45 16.66
CA ARG A 7 25.27 3.92 17.28
C ARG A 7 25.67 3.02 18.43
N LEU A 8 26.97 2.67 18.50
CA LEU A 8 27.51 1.79 19.54
C LEU A 8 27.28 2.36 20.95
N GLU A 9 27.43 3.67 21.12
CA GLU A 9 27.20 4.35 22.38
C GLU A 9 25.72 4.30 22.78
N ALA A 10 24.82 4.52 21.81
CA ALA A 10 23.39 4.44 22.05
C ALA A 10 22.95 3.01 22.40
N MET A 11 23.57 1.99 21.78
CA MET A 11 23.33 0.58 22.12
C MET A 11 23.78 0.29 23.55
N LYS A 12 24.98 0.73 23.95
CA LYS A 12 25.47 0.58 25.33
C LYS A 12 24.55 1.25 26.35
N CYS A 13 24.06 2.45 26.04
CA CYS A 13 23.10 3.15 26.90
C CYS A 13 21.77 2.39 26.99
N ALA A 14 21.26 1.87 25.87
CA ALA A 14 20.04 1.07 25.87
C ALA A 14 20.21 -0.22 26.69
N ASP A 15 21.32 -0.93 26.53
CA ASP A 15 21.63 -2.14 27.32
C ASP A 15 21.74 -1.82 28.81
N ALA A 16 22.42 -0.73 29.18
CA ALA A 16 22.51 -0.29 30.57
C ALA A 16 21.14 0.06 31.16
N HIS A 17 20.29 0.77 30.41
CA HIS A 17 18.91 1.06 30.81
C HIS A 17 18.06 -0.21 30.92
N PHE A 18 18.25 -1.18 30.03
CA PHE A 18 17.55 -2.47 30.10
C PHE A 18 17.90 -3.22 31.38
N SER A 19 19.19 -3.34 31.71
CA SER A 19 19.64 -3.93 32.97
C SER A 19 19.07 -3.16 34.16
N GLN A 20 19.06 -1.84 34.13
CA GLN A 20 18.48 -1.04 35.23
C GLN A 20 16.98 -1.27 35.39
N LEU A 21 16.23 -1.35 34.29
CA LEU A 21 14.79 -1.68 34.32
C LEU A 21 14.58 -3.07 34.93
N GLN A 22 15.38 -4.05 34.53
CA GLN A 22 15.29 -5.43 34.99
C GLN A 22 15.67 -5.58 36.48
N ASP A 23 16.82 -5.03 36.87
CA ASP A 23 17.46 -5.33 38.16
C ASP A 23 17.05 -4.35 39.28
N VAL A 24 16.56 -3.16 38.92
CA VAL A 24 16.25 -2.10 39.88
C VAL A 24 14.76 -1.79 39.91
N PHE A 25 14.18 -1.42 38.76
CA PHE A 25 12.81 -0.90 38.75
C PHE A 25 11.73 -1.98 38.79
N TRP A 26 11.92 -3.07 38.05
CA TRP A 26 10.92 -4.14 37.92
C TRP A 26 11.29 -5.41 38.65
N LYS A 27 12.34 -5.38 39.48
CA LYS A 27 12.88 -6.53 40.20
C LYS A 27 11.79 -7.34 40.91
N ASP A 28 10.95 -6.71 41.72
CA ASP A 28 9.89 -7.40 42.47
C ASP A 28 8.85 -8.05 41.54
N LYS A 29 8.56 -7.44 40.38
CA LYS A 29 7.65 -8.01 39.39
C LYS A 29 8.29 -9.21 38.70
N ILE A 30 9.59 -9.14 38.40
CA ILE A 30 10.35 -10.23 37.80
C ILE A 30 10.48 -11.40 38.77
N GLU A 31 10.72 -11.14 40.05
CA GLU A 31 10.67 -12.14 41.12
C GLU A 31 9.27 -12.78 41.23
N GLY A 32 8.23 -12.00 40.95
CA GLY A 32 6.84 -12.48 40.81
C GLY A 32 6.53 -13.19 39.49
N GLY A 33 7.52 -13.44 38.63
CA GLY A 33 7.37 -14.18 37.37
C GLY A 33 7.16 -13.33 36.11
N ALA A 34 7.16 -12.00 36.22
CA ALA A 34 7.15 -11.13 35.04
C ALA A 34 8.47 -11.24 34.26
N ARG A 35 8.43 -10.91 32.97
CA ARG A 35 9.62 -10.88 32.11
C ARG A 35 9.67 -9.57 31.33
N ILE A 36 10.87 -9.04 31.17
CA ILE A 36 11.14 -7.94 30.23
C ILE A 36 11.88 -8.55 29.04
N VAL A 37 11.35 -8.31 27.85
CA VAL A 37 11.86 -8.86 26.58
C VAL A 37 12.30 -7.72 25.68
N LYS A 38 13.41 -7.91 24.97
CA LYS A 38 13.86 -6.95 23.94
C LYS A 38 13.08 -7.21 22.66
N PHE A 39 12.29 -6.23 22.23
CA PHE A 39 11.60 -6.32 20.94
C PHE A 39 12.50 -5.85 19.81
N HIS A 40 12.82 -6.78 18.90
CA HIS A 40 13.41 -6.47 17.60
C HIS A 40 12.27 -6.35 16.59
N ASN A 41 12.36 -5.42 15.64
CA ASN A 41 11.33 -5.20 14.61
C ASN A 41 11.32 -6.31 13.55
N THR A 42 11.20 -7.55 14.00
CA THR A 42 11.16 -8.74 13.16
C THR A 42 9.96 -9.59 13.57
N HIS A 43 9.35 -10.26 12.59
CA HIS A 43 8.24 -11.17 12.83
C HIS A 43 8.62 -12.29 13.82
N ALA A 44 9.85 -12.81 13.72
CA ALA A 44 10.36 -13.81 14.65
C ALA A 44 10.39 -13.29 16.09
N SER A 45 10.94 -12.09 16.33
CA SER A 45 10.95 -11.51 17.68
C SER A 45 9.55 -11.25 18.22
N ALA A 46 8.59 -10.88 17.38
CA ALA A 46 7.20 -10.74 17.80
C ALA A 46 6.64 -12.10 18.25
N LEU A 47 6.80 -13.16 17.44
CA LEU A 47 6.35 -14.51 17.77
C LEU A 47 7.02 -15.06 19.04
N ASP A 48 8.32 -14.84 19.20
CA ASP A 48 9.05 -15.27 20.39
C ASP A 48 8.46 -14.65 21.65
N ILE A 49 8.19 -13.34 21.62
CA ILE A 49 7.55 -12.63 22.73
C ILE A 49 6.16 -13.20 23.02
N LEU A 50 5.36 -13.49 21.99
CA LEU A 50 4.02 -14.05 22.17
C LEU A 50 4.06 -15.47 22.75
N ASN A 51 5.01 -16.30 22.30
CA ASN A 51 5.19 -17.67 22.76
C ASN A 51 5.72 -17.74 24.20
N GLU A 52 6.42 -16.71 24.67
CA GLU A 52 6.92 -16.64 26.05
C GLU A 52 5.84 -16.26 27.07
N ILE A 53 4.66 -15.81 26.64
CA ILE A 53 3.58 -15.47 27.56
C ILE A 53 2.97 -16.79 28.09
N PRO A 54 2.97 -17.05 29.41
CA PRO A 54 2.48 -18.31 29.95
C PRO A 54 1.03 -18.56 29.52
N THR A 55 0.71 -19.78 29.10
CA THR A 55 -0.67 -20.18 28.73
C THR A 55 -1.67 -19.92 29.86
N SER A 56 -1.20 -19.97 31.12
CA SER A 56 -1.98 -19.65 32.33
C SER A 56 -2.29 -18.16 32.51
N ALA A 57 -1.64 -17.26 31.77
CA ALA A 57 -1.91 -15.83 31.79
C ALA A 57 -3.21 -15.45 31.07
N GLY A 58 -3.96 -16.44 30.55
CA GLY A 58 -5.29 -16.22 29.97
C GLY A 58 -5.27 -15.56 28.60
N ILE A 59 -4.12 -15.54 27.92
CA ILE A 59 -4.08 -15.30 26.48
C ILE A 59 -4.60 -16.57 25.82
N TYR A 60 -5.92 -16.66 25.69
CA TYR A 60 -6.54 -17.71 24.91
C TYR A 60 -6.03 -17.61 23.47
N ASP A 61 -5.98 -18.73 22.75
CA ASP A 61 -5.71 -18.76 21.30
C ASP A 61 -6.58 -17.74 20.53
N ASP A 62 -7.76 -17.43 21.07
CA ASP A 62 -8.68 -16.41 20.59
C ASP A 62 -8.18 -14.96 20.69
N SER A 63 -7.22 -14.66 21.57
CA SER A 63 -6.67 -13.30 21.77
C SER A 63 -5.88 -12.77 20.59
N PHE A 64 -5.51 -13.62 19.63
CA PHE A 64 -4.92 -13.20 18.35
C PHE A 64 -5.82 -13.50 17.16
N ARG A 65 -7.04 -13.99 17.39
CA ARG A 65 -8.02 -14.09 16.31
C ARG A 65 -8.44 -12.69 15.90
N LEU A 66 -8.16 -12.38 14.63
CA LEU A 66 -8.40 -11.08 14.01
C LEU A 66 -9.83 -10.55 14.21
N HIS A 67 -10.81 -11.41 14.47
CA HIS A 67 -12.21 -11.01 14.56
C HIS A 67 -12.78 -10.89 15.98
N VAL A 68 -12.06 -11.33 17.02
CA VAL A 68 -12.60 -11.40 18.40
C VAL A 68 -11.67 -10.73 19.43
N SER A 69 -10.44 -10.42 19.05
CA SER A 69 -9.47 -9.82 19.94
C SER A 69 -9.70 -8.32 20.15
N MET A 70 -9.39 -7.82 21.35
CA MET A 70 -9.23 -6.38 21.65
C MET A 70 -8.22 -5.69 20.71
N ILE A 71 -7.28 -6.44 20.14
CA ILE A 71 -6.25 -5.93 19.24
C ILE A 71 -6.79 -5.73 17.80
N SER A 72 -7.91 -6.37 17.45
CA SER A 72 -8.50 -6.29 16.11
C SER A 72 -8.79 -4.86 15.67
N GLY A 73 -9.42 -4.06 16.54
CA GLY A 73 -9.71 -2.64 16.29
C GLY A 73 -8.45 -1.82 16.03
N LEU A 74 -7.37 -2.09 16.77
CA LEU A 74 -6.09 -1.40 16.58
C LEU A 74 -5.43 -1.76 15.26
N LEU A 75 -5.41 -3.05 14.89
CA LEU A 75 -4.86 -3.51 13.62
C LEU A 75 -5.67 -3.02 12.43
N PHE A 76 -7.00 -3.01 12.55
CA PHE A 76 -7.89 -2.48 11.53
C PHE A 76 -7.64 -0.98 11.32
N GLY A 77 -7.61 -0.20 12.40
CA GLY A 77 -7.32 1.23 12.35
C GLY A 77 -5.95 1.52 11.72
N GLU A 78 -4.91 0.80 12.16
CA GLU A 78 -3.56 0.92 11.59
C GLU A 78 -3.56 0.62 10.08
N LEU A 79 -4.30 -0.41 9.65
CA LEU A 79 -4.36 -0.80 8.24
C LEU A 79 -5.05 0.28 7.39
N VAL A 80 -6.14 0.86 7.89
CA VAL A 80 -6.81 2.00 7.26
C VAL A 80 -5.86 3.19 7.14
N ASP A 81 -5.12 3.52 8.20
CA ASP A 81 -4.14 4.60 8.20
C ASP A 81 -3.01 4.35 7.18
N ARG A 82 -2.53 3.10 7.07
CA ARG A 82 -1.50 2.71 6.08
C ARG A 82 -1.99 2.83 4.64
N ILE A 83 -3.26 2.48 4.38
CA ILE A 83 -3.88 2.69 3.06
C ILE A 83 -3.91 4.18 2.74
N GLN A 84 -4.48 5.00 3.62
CA GLN A 84 -4.56 6.45 3.44
C GLN A 84 -3.18 7.10 3.26
N GLY A 85 -2.22 6.73 4.10
CA GLY A 85 -0.85 7.23 3.99
C GLY A 85 -0.20 6.89 2.64
N THR A 86 -0.44 5.68 2.14
CA THR A 86 0.08 5.27 0.82
C THR A 86 -0.65 5.97 -0.33
N GLN A 87 -1.94 6.29 -0.18
CA GLN A 87 -2.68 7.10 -1.19
C GLN A 87 -2.13 8.53 -1.31
N ILE A 88 -1.80 9.16 -0.17
CA ILE A 88 -1.17 10.49 -0.15
C ILE A 88 0.21 10.43 -0.83
N GLU A 89 1.00 9.39 -0.52
CA GLU A 89 2.29 9.15 -1.14
C GLU A 89 2.15 8.99 -2.67
N LEU A 90 1.23 8.14 -3.12
CA LEU A 90 0.94 7.93 -4.55
C LEU A 90 0.55 9.22 -5.25
N SER A 91 -0.34 10.02 -4.65
CA SER A 91 -0.76 11.31 -5.19
C SER A 91 0.44 12.24 -5.40
N SER A 92 1.34 12.33 -4.40
CA SER A 92 2.57 13.13 -4.50
C SER A 92 3.51 12.62 -5.60
N ILE A 93 3.65 11.30 -5.75
CA ILE A 93 4.46 10.69 -6.81
C ILE A 93 3.88 11.02 -8.20
N PHE A 94 2.56 10.94 -8.36
CA PHE A 94 1.87 11.31 -9.60
C PHE A 94 2.04 12.80 -9.94
N ASP A 95 1.93 13.70 -8.96
CA ASP A 95 2.18 15.13 -9.16
C ASP A 95 3.61 15.38 -9.65
N ASN A 96 4.60 14.68 -9.09
CA ASN A 96 5.97 14.77 -9.55
C ASN A 96 6.14 14.22 -10.98
N ARG A 97 5.46 13.11 -11.35
CA ARG A 97 5.43 12.62 -12.74
C ARG A 97 4.83 13.63 -13.70
N ILE A 98 3.74 14.30 -13.31
CA ILE A 98 3.10 15.33 -14.13
C ILE A 98 4.05 16.51 -14.33
N ARG A 99 4.77 16.95 -13.29
CA ARG A 99 5.79 18.01 -13.39
C ARG A 99 6.93 17.66 -14.35
N LEU A 100 7.36 16.39 -14.37
CA LEU A 100 8.40 15.90 -15.30
C LEU A 100 7.97 15.95 -16.77
N LEU A 101 6.67 16.05 -17.07
CA LEU A 101 6.21 16.23 -18.45
C LEU A 101 6.72 17.57 -19.02
N THR A 102 6.73 18.61 -18.19
CA THR A 102 7.14 19.98 -18.55
C THR A 102 8.63 20.24 -18.37
N ASN A 103 9.26 19.58 -17.38
CA ASN A 103 10.69 19.72 -17.09
C ASN A 103 11.35 18.33 -16.96
N PRO A 104 11.78 17.72 -18.07
CA PRO A 104 12.30 16.35 -18.07
C PRO A 104 13.62 16.22 -17.29
N CYS A 105 13.77 15.14 -16.53
CA CYS A 105 15.00 14.79 -15.81
C CYS A 105 15.08 13.26 -15.69
N SER A 106 16.01 12.63 -16.43
CA SER A 106 16.10 11.17 -16.56
C SER A 106 16.31 10.45 -15.23
N ASP A 107 17.21 10.97 -14.40
CA ASP A 107 17.59 10.32 -13.14
C ASP A 107 16.43 10.36 -12.12
N LEU A 108 15.69 11.48 -12.11
CA LEU A 108 14.51 11.64 -11.29
C LEU A 108 13.35 10.77 -11.80
N GLU A 109 13.21 10.62 -13.12
CA GLU A 109 12.17 9.78 -13.73
C GLU A 109 12.33 8.30 -13.34
N VAL A 110 13.55 7.76 -13.42
CA VAL A 110 13.84 6.37 -13.00
C VAL A 110 13.51 6.19 -11.52
N THR A 111 13.93 7.12 -10.67
CA THR A 111 13.65 7.07 -9.23
C THR A 111 12.14 7.09 -8.95
N ILE A 112 11.40 7.98 -9.62
CA ILE A 112 9.95 8.11 -9.47
C ILE A 112 9.21 6.85 -9.92
N VAL A 113 9.63 6.22 -11.02
CA VAL A 113 9.04 4.96 -11.51
C VAL A 113 9.24 3.84 -10.48
N LEU A 114 10.43 3.73 -9.89
CA LEU A 114 10.71 2.75 -8.83
C LEU A 114 9.83 3.02 -7.58
N CYS A 115 9.80 4.26 -7.10
CA CYS A 115 8.97 4.65 -5.96
C CYS A 115 7.48 4.38 -6.21
N LEU A 116 6.98 4.69 -7.41
CA LEU A 116 5.59 4.43 -7.78
C LEU A 116 5.25 2.95 -7.71
N ASN A 117 6.10 2.09 -8.28
CA ASN A 117 5.89 0.65 -8.28
C ASN A 117 5.90 0.07 -6.87
N ASP A 118 6.82 0.52 -6.01
CA ASP A 118 6.89 0.06 -4.63
C ASP A 118 5.71 0.56 -3.80
N ALA A 119 5.28 1.81 -3.99
CA ALA A 119 4.10 2.36 -3.33
C ALA A 119 2.82 1.63 -3.77
N ARG A 120 2.65 1.36 -5.08
CA ARG A 120 1.52 0.58 -5.60
C ARG A 120 1.47 -0.83 -5.02
N LYS A 121 2.61 -1.54 -4.96
CA LYS A 121 2.68 -2.88 -4.36
C LYS A 121 2.29 -2.87 -2.88
N ARG A 122 2.78 -1.91 -2.11
CA ARG A 122 2.40 -1.73 -0.69
C ARG A 122 0.90 -1.45 -0.56
N HIS A 123 0.39 -0.52 -1.37
CA HIS A 123 -1.02 -0.17 -1.37
C HIS A 123 -1.92 -1.38 -1.67
N ALA A 124 -1.64 -2.10 -2.76
CA ALA A 124 -2.37 -3.31 -3.13
C ALA A 124 -2.36 -4.34 -1.99
N LYS A 125 -1.18 -4.58 -1.39
CA LYS A 125 -1.05 -5.47 -0.23
C LYS A 125 -1.92 -5.03 0.94
N PHE A 126 -1.96 -3.74 1.28
CA PHE A 126 -2.78 -3.26 2.39
C PHE A 126 -4.28 -3.36 2.09
N VAL A 127 -4.69 -3.10 0.85
CA VAL A 127 -6.09 -3.30 0.41
C VAL A 127 -6.47 -4.78 0.48
N ASP A 128 -5.61 -5.69 0.01
CA ASP A 128 -5.85 -7.14 0.08
C ASP A 128 -5.97 -7.60 1.54
N GLN A 129 -5.09 -7.12 2.42
CA GLN A 129 -5.16 -7.39 3.85
C GLN A 129 -6.46 -6.86 4.47
N LEU A 130 -6.96 -5.72 4.00
CA LEU A 130 -8.21 -5.14 4.52
C LEU A 130 -9.42 -5.96 4.11
N VAL A 131 -9.42 -6.48 2.87
CA VAL A 131 -10.46 -7.38 2.37
C VAL A 131 -10.40 -8.73 3.12
N GLU A 132 -9.20 -9.27 3.35
CA GLU A 132 -8.99 -10.51 4.12
C GLU A 132 -9.38 -10.34 5.60
N PHE A 133 -9.27 -9.11 6.15
CA PHE A 133 -9.69 -8.79 7.51
C PHE A 133 -11.18 -9.11 7.76
N GLY A 134 -12.01 -9.12 6.71
CA GLY A 134 -13.39 -9.60 6.77
C GLY A 134 -14.29 -8.75 7.67
N THR A 135 -14.65 -9.29 8.84
CA THR A 135 -15.62 -8.66 9.74
C THR A 135 -15.02 -7.43 10.43
N VAL A 136 -15.75 -6.31 10.38
CA VAL A 136 -15.37 -5.04 11.00
C VAL A 136 -15.40 -5.15 12.52
N PRO A 137 -14.38 -4.65 13.23
CA PRO A 137 -14.44 -4.56 14.69
C PRO A 137 -15.62 -3.68 15.14
N PRO A 138 -16.30 -3.99 16.28
CA PRO A 138 -17.53 -3.30 16.70
C PRO A 138 -17.41 -1.78 16.86
N ASP A 139 -16.19 -1.27 17.07
CA ASP A 139 -15.91 0.14 17.29
C ASP A 139 -15.84 0.96 15.99
N PHE A 140 -15.91 0.31 14.82
CA PHE A 140 -15.81 0.96 13.51
C PHE A 140 -17.14 0.85 12.74
N ASP A 141 -17.73 1.99 12.40
CA ASP A 141 -18.89 2.07 11.51
C ASP A 141 -18.46 2.30 10.06
N ILE A 142 -17.53 1.46 9.58
CA ILE A 142 -16.99 1.61 8.22
C ILE A 142 -16.97 0.25 7.53
N ASN A 143 -17.52 0.20 6.32
CA ASN A 143 -17.48 -1.00 5.49
C ASN A 143 -16.08 -1.13 4.83
N PRO A 144 -15.31 -2.22 5.07
CA PRO A 144 -13.98 -2.42 4.50
C PRO A 144 -14.02 -2.48 2.98
N GLN A 145 -15.10 -2.99 2.40
CA GLN A 145 -15.28 -3.01 0.94
C GLN A 145 -15.42 -1.59 0.37
N THR A 146 -16.05 -0.67 1.10
CA THR A 146 -16.12 0.75 0.72
C THR A 146 -14.75 1.39 0.74
N ILE A 147 -13.94 1.13 1.78
CA ILE A 147 -12.56 1.64 1.84
C ILE A 147 -11.71 1.05 0.70
N ALA A 148 -11.76 -0.28 0.50
CA ALA A 148 -11.02 -0.96 -0.56
C ALA A 148 -11.41 -0.45 -1.96
N PHE A 149 -12.72 -0.27 -2.21
CA PHE A 149 -13.22 0.30 -3.45
C PHE A 149 -12.71 1.71 -3.66
N GLN A 150 -12.85 2.60 -2.66
CA GLN A 150 -12.37 3.97 -2.74
C GLN A 150 -10.86 4.02 -2.99
N ALA A 151 -10.11 3.13 -2.33
CA ALA A 151 -8.66 3.06 -2.48
C ALA A 151 -8.22 2.74 -3.91
N LEU A 152 -8.86 1.76 -4.56
CA LEU A 152 -8.59 1.43 -5.95
C LEU A 152 -9.17 2.47 -6.92
N PHE A 153 -10.29 3.08 -6.57
CA PHE A 153 -10.92 4.15 -7.34
C PHE A 153 -9.99 5.37 -7.45
N ASP A 154 -9.41 5.80 -6.33
CA ASP A 154 -8.50 6.94 -6.29
C ASP A 154 -7.25 6.71 -7.15
N ILE A 155 -6.64 5.52 -7.07
CA ILE A 155 -5.49 5.16 -7.91
C ILE A 155 -5.87 5.17 -9.40
N THR A 156 -7.04 4.64 -9.73
CA THR A 156 -7.54 4.62 -11.11
C THR A 156 -7.73 6.05 -11.63
N ILE A 157 -8.23 6.97 -10.81
CA ILE A 157 -8.32 8.40 -11.14
C ILE A 157 -6.95 9.01 -11.35
N LEU A 158 -5.98 8.76 -10.46
CA LEU A 158 -4.62 9.29 -10.60
C LEU A 158 -3.98 8.85 -11.93
N SER A 159 -4.12 7.58 -12.29
CA SER A 159 -3.64 7.04 -13.57
C SER A 159 -4.32 7.67 -14.78
N GLN A 160 -5.65 7.88 -14.71
CA GLN A 160 -6.39 8.59 -15.75
C GLN A 160 -5.93 10.05 -15.90
N ASN A 161 -5.73 10.76 -14.78
CA ASN A 161 -5.26 12.14 -14.78
C ASN A 161 -3.86 12.27 -15.38
N TYR A 162 -2.98 11.30 -15.12
CA TYR A 162 -1.66 11.28 -15.72
C TYR A 162 -1.69 11.10 -17.24
N ILE A 163 -2.57 10.23 -17.76
CA ILE A 163 -2.78 10.08 -19.21
C ILE A 163 -3.27 11.39 -19.83
N HIS A 164 -4.22 12.07 -19.18
CA HIS A 164 -4.69 13.39 -19.63
C HIS A 164 -3.57 14.43 -19.66
N ALA A 165 -2.70 14.43 -18.64
CA ALA A 165 -1.54 15.32 -18.60
C ALA A 165 -0.56 15.03 -19.75
N ILE A 166 -0.29 13.76 -20.08
CA ILE A 166 0.56 13.40 -21.22
C ILE A 166 -0.07 13.87 -22.54
N ASN A 167 -1.38 13.66 -22.73
CA ASN A 167 -2.09 14.13 -23.93
C ASN A 167 -2.09 15.66 -24.07
N ALA A 168 -2.22 16.37 -22.94
CA ALA A 168 -2.10 17.82 -22.92
C ALA A 168 -0.68 18.27 -23.31
N ALA A 169 0.36 17.64 -22.76
CA ALA A 169 1.75 17.91 -23.13
C ALA A 169 2.03 17.63 -24.62
N LEU A 170 1.51 16.51 -25.16
CA LEU A 170 1.60 16.17 -26.59
C LEU A 170 0.91 17.21 -27.48
N SER A 171 -0.21 17.78 -27.04
CA SER A 171 -0.95 18.81 -27.78
C SER A 171 -0.20 20.14 -27.84
N GLN A 172 0.64 20.44 -26.85
CA GLN A 172 1.42 21.68 -26.78
C GLN A 172 2.67 21.67 -27.68
N LEU A 173 3.15 20.50 -28.11
CA LEU A 173 4.36 20.38 -28.92
C LEU A 173 4.09 20.58 -30.42
N THR A 174 4.66 21.64 -31.01
CA THR A 174 4.60 21.88 -32.46
C THR A 174 5.54 20.94 -33.23
N PRO A 175 5.15 20.42 -34.41
CA PRO A 175 5.89 19.35 -35.09
C PRO A 175 7.16 19.82 -35.84
N HIS A 176 7.47 21.13 -35.84
CA HIS A 176 8.41 21.70 -36.80
C HIS A 176 9.88 21.68 -36.37
N THR A 177 10.19 21.41 -35.10
CA THR A 177 11.59 21.33 -34.61
C THR A 177 12.01 19.87 -34.41
N SER A 178 13.29 19.56 -34.62
CA SER A 178 13.84 18.22 -34.36
C SER A 178 13.65 17.80 -32.90
N ALA A 179 13.94 18.70 -31.96
CA ALA A 179 13.75 18.48 -30.53
C ALA A 179 12.28 18.14 -30.17
N ASN A 180 11.30 18.83 -30.77
CA ASN A 180 9.90 18.51 -30.52
C ASN A 180 9.51 17.14 -31.09
N ARG A 181 10.13 16.68 -32.19
CA ARG A 181 9.85 15.33 -32.73
C ARG A 181 10.35 14.24 -31.78
N GLU A 182 11.56 14.40 -31.26
CA GLU A 182 12.13 13.48 -30.26
C GLU A 182 11.26 13.44 -29.00
N ARG A 183 10.94 14.60 -28.42
CA ARG A 183 10.09 14.69 -27.24
C ARG A 183 8.69 14.12 -27.46
N ARG A 184 8.09 14.34 -28.64
CA ARG A 184 6.80 13.71 -29.00
C ARG A 184 6.90 12.19 -29.09
N SER A 185 8.04 11.66 -29.51
CA SER A 185 8.27 10.21 -29.54
C SER A 185 8.34 9.65 -28.12
N GLU A 186 9.10 10.29 -27.23
CA GLU A 186 9.18 9.90 -25.81
C GLU A 186 7.82 9.93 -25.13
N LEU A 187 7.07 11.02 -25.28
CA LEU A 187 5.74 11.16 -24.67
C LEU A 187 4.73 10.14 -25.21
N LYS A 188 4.87 9.68 -26.45
CA LYS A 188 4.04 8.60 -27.01
C LYS A 188 4.35 7.25 -26.39
N GLU A 189 5.63 6.94 -26.18
CA GLU A 189 6.01 5.71 -25.46
C GLU A 189 5.54 5.77 -24.00
N LEU A 190 5.69 6.93 -23.36
CA LEU A 190 5.19 7.16 -22.01
C LEU A 190 3.67 7.04 -21.92
N LEU A 191 2.93 7.53 -22.92
CA LEU A 191 1.47 7.38 -23.01
C LEU A 191 1.08 5.91 -23.08
N LYS A 192 1.78 5.11 -23.89
CA LYS A 192 1.52 3.66 -24.02
C LYS A 192 1.77 2.93 -22.70
N ALA A 193 2.85 3.27 -21.99
CA ALA A 193 3.13 2.74 -20.67
C ALA A 193 2.03 3.14 -19.65
N ALA A 194 1.67 4.42 -19.60
CA ALA A 194 0.61 4.93 -18.72
C ALA A 194 -0.76 4.30 -18.99
N GLN A 195 -1.10 4.02 -20.25
CA GLN A 195 -2.31 3.29 -20.62
C GLN A 195 -2.29 1.84 -20.12
N THR A 196 -1.11 1.20 -20.10
CA THR A 196 -0.96 -0.16 -19.57
C THR A 196 -1.21 -0.15 -18.06
N ASP A 197 -0.54 0.74 -17.33
CA ASP A 197 -0.74 0.96 -15.89
C ASP A 197 -2.22 1.25 -15.56
N PHE A 198 -2.87 2.15 -16.31
CA PHE A 198 -4.27 2.49 -16.10
C PHE A 198 -5.20 1.28 -16.27
N ASN A 199 -4.96 0.42 -17.27
CA ASN A 199 -5.77 -0.77 -17.46
C ASN A 199 -5.59 -1.76 -16.30
N GLU A 200 -4.38 -1.90 -15.76
CA GLU A 200 -4.12 -2.75 -14.58
C GLU A 200 -4.84 -2.21 -13.32
N ASP A 201 -4.78 -0.90 -13.09
CA ASP A 201 -5.48 -0.25 -11.99
C ASP A 201 -7.01 -0.39 -12.14
N TYR A 202 -7.53 -0.13 -13.35
CA TYR A 202 -8.95 -0.28 -13.66
C TYR A 202 -9.46 -1.72 -13.53
N ASP A 203 -8.66 -2.69 -13.98
CA ASP A 203 -8.98 -4.10 -13.81
C ASP A 203 -9.03 -4.50 -12.34
N SER A 204 -8.13 -3.96 -11.52
CA SER A 204 -8.12 -4.19 -10.08
C SER A 204 -9.37 -3.63 -9.42
N LEU A 205 -9.77 -2.40 -9.78
CA LEU A 205 -11.04 -1.81 -9.35
C LEU A 205 -12.24 -2.67 -9.74
N ARG A 206 -12.27 -3.18 -10.99
CA ARG A 206 -13.37 -4.04 -11.48
C ARG A 206 -13.46 -5.38 -10.78
N LYS A 207 -12.35 -5.94 -10.28
CA LYS A 207 -12.34 -7.20 -9.52
C LYS A 207 -13.08 -7.10 -8.19
N ILE A 208 -13.12 -5.92 -7.56
CA ILE A 208 -13.92 -5.69 -6.34
C ILE A 208 -15.42 -5.81 -6.61
N GLY A 209 -15.87 -5.37 -7.80
CA GLY A 209 -17.26 -5.46 -8.23
C GLY A 209 -17.92 -4.08 -8.41
N PRO A 210 -19.27 -4.00 -8.34
CA PRO A 210 -19.99 -2.74 -8.47
C PRO A 210 -19.67 -1.79 -7.29
N PRO A 211 -19.84 -0.47 -7.48
CA PRO A 211 -19.62 0.51 -6.42
C PRO A 211 -20.53 0.20 -5.21
N PRO A 212 -19.98 0.23 -3.97
CA PRO A 212 -20.78 0.12 -2.76
C PRO A 212 -21.82 1.25 -2.63
N PRO A 213 -22.90 1.07 -1.84
CA PRO A 213 -23.88 2.12 -1.60
C PRO A 213 -23.22 3.42 -1.11
N GLY A 214 -23.52 4.54 -1.77
CA GLY A 214 -22.94 5.84 -1.45
C GLY A 214 -21.66 6.19 -2.21
N CYS A 215 -21.08 5.25 -2.96
CA CYS A 215 -19.96 5.53 -3.86
C CYS A 215 -20.44 5.80 -5.29
N ASP A 216 -19.83 6.79 -5.95
CA ASP A 216 -20.09 7.04 -7.36
C ASP A 216 -19.47 5.94 -8.24
N PRO A 217 -20.14 5.52 -9.32
CA PRO A 217 -19.55 4.61 -10.28
C PRO A 217 -18.35 5.28 -10.98
N PHE A 218 -17.27 4.53 -11.16
CA PHE A 218 -16.16 5.01 -11.98
C PHE A 218 -16.57 5.08 -13.45
N ILE A 219 -16.57 6.29 -14.01
CA ILE A 219 -16.80 6.53 -15.44
C ILE A 219 -15.46 6.85 -16.07
N SER A 220 -14.91 5.89 -16.82
CA SER A 220 -13.66 6.14 -17.53
C SER A 220 -13.89 7.15 -18.65
N SER A 221 -13.05 8.18 -18.68
CA SER A 221 -12.96 9.11 -19.81
C SER A 221 -12.02 8.63 -20.91
N ILE A 222 -11.29 7.54 -20.66
CA ILE A 222 -10.33 6.93 -21.57
C ILE A 222 -10.95 5.62 -22.04
N VAL A 223 -11.01 5.39 -23.35
CA VAL A 223 -11.46 4.10 -23.86
C VAL A 223 -10.39 3.06 -23.50
N PRO A 224 -10.70 2.05 -22.65
CA PRO A 224 -9.75 0.99 -22.36
C PRO A 224 -9.37 0.30 -23.65
N SER A 225 -8.09 -0.03 -23.83
CA SER A 225 -7.65 -0.71 -25.05
C SER A 225 -8.38 -2.05 -25.16
N SER A 226 -9.22 -2.20 -26.20
CA SER A 226 -10.02 -3.41 -26.44
C SER A 226 -9.18 -4.68 -26.59
N ALA A 227 -7.87 -4.53 -26.89
CA ALA A 227 -6.92 -5.62 -26.96
C ALA A 227 -6.77 -6.39 -25.63
N GLY A 228 -6.96 -5.72 -24.47
CA GLY A 228 -6.94 -6.39 -23.16
C GLY A 228 -8.21 -7.18 -22.86
N ILE A 229 -9.35 -6.78 -23.42
CA ILE A 229 -10.66 -7.41 -23.18
C ILE A 229 -10.74 -8.75 -23.93
N LEU A 230 -10.25 -8.81 -25.17
CA LEU A 230 -10.31 -10.02 -26.00
C LEU A 230 -9.43 -11.16 -25.48
N LEU A 231 -8.23 -10.86 -24.96
CA LEU A 231 -7.33 -11.87 -24.42
C LEU A 231 -7.92 -12.56 -23.16
N ARG A 232 -8.78 -11.87 -22.41
CA ARG A 232 -9.41 -12.40 -21.19
C ARG A 232 -10.67 -13.21 -21.46
N THR A 233 -11.44 -12.89 -22.49
CA THR A 233 -12.56 -13.74 -22.91
C THR A 233 -12.09 -15.10 -23.39
N GLU A 234 -10.92 -15.19 -24.03
CA GLU A 234 -10.36 -16.48 -24.42
C GLU A 234 -9.98 -17.33 -23.20
N ILE A 235 -9.25 -16.79 -22.23
CA ILE A 235 -8.85 -17.54 -21.02
C ILE A 235 -10.06 -18.00 -20.20
N ALA A 236 -11.09 -17.16 -20.04
CA ALA A 236 -12.30 -17.54 -19.32
C ALA A 236 -13.11 -18.64 -20.04
N ILE A 237 -13.10 -18.66 -21.37
CA ILE A 237 -13.72 -19.73 -22.15
C ILE A 237 -12.95 -21.05 -21.95
N TRP A 238 -11.62 -21.03 -21.94
CA TRP A 238 -10.82 -22.25 -21.72
C TRP A 238 -11.00 -22.85 -20.31
N SER A 239 -11.21 -22.02 -19.27
CA SER A 239 -11.47 -22.49 -17.90
C SER A 239 -12.83 -23.15 -17.69
N ILE A 240 -13.77 -23.01 -18.64
CA ILE A 240 -15.09 -23.65 -18.60
C ILE A 240 -15.06 -25.02 -19.31
N PHE A 241 -14.06 -25.27 -20.16
CA PHE A 241 -13.93 -26.49 -20.96
C PHE A 241 -12.87 -27.47 -20.45
N MET A 242 -12.28 -27.24 -19.27
CA MET A 242 -11.44 -28.20 -18.52
C MET A 242 -12.02 -28.47 -17.14
#